data_AF-A0A9Q4ZKJ0-F1
#
_entry.id   AF-A0A9Q4ZKJ0-F1
#
_cell.length_a   1.000
_cell.length_b   1.000
_cell.length_c   1.000
_cell.angle_alpha   90.00
_cell.angle_beta   90.00
_cell.angle_gamma   90.00
#
_symmetry.space_group_name_H-M   'P 1'
#
loop_
_entity.id
_entity.type
_entity.pdbx_description
1 polymer ?
#
loop_
_entity_poly.entity_id
_entity_poly.type
_entity_poly.pdbx_seq_one_letter_code
_entity_poly.pdbx_strand_id
1 'polypeptide(L)'
;MLIEHLPDEWSYEAENLAMFLDRFDYFLRSEYASWITDPDDPEVKAERALRKRQGIKPPPQPLIPPVAWRPQSIADFRRQVFEAAVELHAAPAKPGRGKKLGSRDLAALLSGG
;
A
#
# COMPACT_ATOMS: atom_id res chain seq x y z
N MET A 1 -27.20 -1.74 16.82
CA MET A 1 -27.01 -0.48 17.54
C MET A 1 -27.20 0.62 16.51
N LEU A 2 -28.31 1.35 16.57
CA LEU A 2 -28.59 2.44 15.64
C LEU A 2 -27.85 3.67 16.17
N ILE A 3 -26.92 4.19 15.38
CA ILE A 3 -26.25 5.46 15.68
C ILE A 3 -27.25 6.54 15.28
N GLU A 4 -27.94 7.12 16.26
CA GLU A 4 -29.06 8.02 15.99
C GLU A 4 -28.63 9.41 15.53
N HIS A 5 -27.43 9.87 15.91
CA HIS A 5 -26.81 11.10 15.42
C HIS A 5 -25.28 10.98 15.50
N LEU A 6 -24.60 11.38 14.42
CA LEU A 6 -23.15 11.56 14.40
C LEU A 6 -22.85 13.06 14.45
N PRO A 7 -21.77 13.48 15.11
CA PRO A 7 -21.36 14.88 15.09
C PRO A 7 -20.99 15.31 13.67
N ASP A 8 -21.48 16.49 13.26
CA ASP A 8 -21.20 17.09 11.94
C ASP A 8 -19.72 17.42 11.75
N GLU A 9 -19.02 17.70 12.86
CA GLU A 9 -17.59 17.99 12.89
C GLU A 9 -16.82 16.94 13.68
N TRP A 10 -15.67 16.53 13.13
CA TRP A 10 -14.75 15.60 13.78
C TRP A 10 -13.63 16.35 14.48
N SER A 11 -13.37 15.97 15.72
CA SER A 11 -12.14 16.37 16.39
C SER A 11 -10.94 15.63 15.80
N TYR A 12 -9.73 16.13 16.06
CA TYR A 12 -8.51 15.44 15.66
C TYR A 12 -8.40 14.05 16.29
N GLU A 13 -8.89 13.88 17.52
CA GLU A 13 -8.93 12.60 18.23
C GLU A 13 -9.86 11.61 17.52
N ALA A 14 -11.02 12.06 17.04
CA ALA A 14 -11.95 11.23 16.28
C ALA A 14 -11.32 10.73 14.96
N GLU A 15 -10.64 11.61 14.22
CA GLU A 15 -9.94 11.21 13.00
C GLU A 15 -8.74 10.29 13.30
N ASN A 16 -7.98 10.54 14.38
CA ASN A 16 -6.89 9.66 14.79
C ASN A 16 -7.40 8.26 15.14
N LEU A 17 -8.53 8.16 15.84
CA LEU A 17 -9.15 6.88 16.16
C LEU A 17 -9.66 6.19 14.89
N ALA A 18 -10.24 6.93 13.95
CA ALA A 18 -10.68 6.39 12.68
C ALA A 18 -9.51 5.85 11.83
N MET A 19 -8.39 6.57 11.78
CA MET A 19 -7.16 6.08 11.13
C MET A 19 -6.60 4.82 11.82
N PHE A 20 -6.72 4.73 13.15
CA PHE A 20 -6.35 3.53 13.88
C PHE A 20 -7.26 2.35 13.51
N LEU A 21 -8.57 2.57 13.43
CA LEU A 21 -9.53 1.55 13.00
C LEU A 21 -9.21 1.03 11.59
N ASP A 22 -8.88 1.92 10.64
CA ASP A 22 -8.51 1.51 9.28
C ASP A 22 -7.27 0.59 9.28
N ARG A 23 -6.24 0.94 10.07
CA ARG A 23 -5.02 0.14 10.21
C ARG A 23 -5.31 -1.20 10.89
N PHE A 24 -6.15 -1.19 11.92
CA PHE A 24 -6.50 -2.39 12.67
C PHE A 24 -7.32 -3.36 11.83
N ASP A 25 -8.28 -2.86 11.06
CA ASP A 25 -9.07 -3.66 10.12
C ASP A 25 -8.18 -4.28 9.02
N TYR A 26 -7.24 -3.51 8.45
CA TYR A 26 -6.23 -4.05 7.53
C TYR A 26 -5.37 -5.15 8.19
N PHE A 27 -4.92 -4.94 9.42
CA PHE A 27 -4.14 -5.92 10.16
C PHE A 27 -4.93 -7.22 10.38
N LEU A 28 -6.17 -7.13 10.86
CA LEU A 28 -7.04 -8.29 11.08
C LEU A 28 -7.29 -9.07 9.79
N ARG A 29 -7.59 -8.38 8.69
CA ARG A 29 -7.78 -9.02 7.38
C ARG A 29 -6.50 -9.72 6.89
N SER A 30 -5.33 -9.13 7.16
CA SER A 30 -4.04 -9.71 6.78
C SER A 30 -3.69 -10.95 7.60
N GLU A 31 -3.91 -10.91 8.92
CA GLU A 31 -3.71 -12.06 9.81
C GLU A 31 -4.67 -13.19 9.46
N TYR A 32 -5.95 -12.88 9.25
CA TYR A 32 -6.94 -13.89 8.87
C TYR A 32 -6.57 -14.55 7.53
N ALA A 33 -6.16 -13.75 6.53
CA ALA A 33 -5.68 -14.28 5.26
C ALA A 33 -4.48 -15.22 5.46
N SER A 34 -3.53 -14.88 6.34
CA SER A 34 -2.39 -15.74 6.69
C SER A 34 -2.85 -17.07 7.31
N TRP A 35 -3.85 -17.06 8.18
CA TRP A 35 -4.34 -18.27 8.85
C TRP A 35 -5.07 -19.24 7.92
N ILE A 36 -5.78 -18.73 6.91
CA ILE A 36 -6.56 -19.55 5.98
C ILE A 36 -5.78 -19.92 4.70
N THR A 37 -4.66 -19.25 4.42
CA THR A 37 -3.84 -19.56 3.25
C THR A 37 -2.97 -20.76 3.54
N ASP A 38 -3.19 -21.87 2.83
CA ASP A 38 -2.25 -22.99 2.83
C ASP A 38 -0.94 -22.54 2.14
N PRO A 39 0.19 -22.50 2.86
CA PRO A 39 1.47 -22.09 2.28
C PRO A 39 1.98 -23.05 1.20
N ASP A 40 1.48 -24.29 1.18
CA ASP A 40 1.87 -25.32 0.23
C ASP A 40 0.98 -25.42 -1.00
N ASP A 41 -0.10 -24.63 -1.05
CA ASP A 41 -1.02 -24.59 -2.18
C ASP A 41 -0.28 -24.25 -3.50
N PRO A 42 -0.36 -25.13 -4.52
CA PRO A 42 0.29 -24.92 -5.81
C PRO A 42 -0.20 -23.66 -6.53
N GLU A 43 -1.46 -23.23 -6.35
CA GLU A 43 -2.01 -22.02 -6.97
C GLU A 43 -1.37 -20.75 -6.36
N VAL A 44 -1.23 -20.70 -5.04
CA VAL A 44 -0.57 -19.58 -4.33
C VAL A 44 0.90 -19.47 -4.75
N LYS A 45 1.59 -20.60 -4.91
CA LYS A 45 2.97 -20.64 -5.40
C LYS A 45 3.07 -20.16 -6.85
N ALA A 46 2.14 -20.57 -7.71
CA ALA A 46 2.09 -20.15 -9.12
C ALA A 46 1.85 -18.65 -9.25
N GLU A 47 0.91 -18.09 -8.49
CA GLU A 47 0.59 -16.65 -8.48
C GLU A 47 1.78 -15.81 -7.98
N ARG A 48 2.44 -16.22 -6.90
CA ARG A 48 3.67 -15.56 -6.40
C ARG A 48 4.79 -15.60 -7.44
N ALA A 49 4.95 -16.73 -8.12
CA ALA A 49 5.95 -16.87 -9.19
C ALA A 49 5.62 -15.99 -10.40
N LEU A 50 4.33 -15.88 -10.78
CA LEU A 50 3.87 -15.02 -11.86
C LEU A 50 4.16 -13.54 -11.55
N ARG A 51 3.78 -13.06 -10.35
CA ARG A 51 4.09 -11.68 -9.91
C ARG A 51 5.58 -11.38 -9.91
N LYS A 52 6.40 -12.33 -9.43
CA LYS A 52 7.85 -12.21 -9.45
C LYS A 52 8.40 -12.12 -10.89
N ARG A 53 7.88 -12.91 -11.82
CA ARG A 53 8.23 -12.85 -13.25
C ARG A 53 7.83 -11.53 -13.90
N GLN A 54 6.67 -10.99 -13.51
CA GLN A 54 6.17 -9.69 -14.00
C GLN A 54 6.87 -8.49 -13.32
N GLY A 55 7.76 -8.72 -12.37
CA GLY A 55 8.47 -7.65 -11.65
C GLY A 55 7.56 -6.80 -10.75
N ILE A 56 6.35 -7.28 -10.45
CA ILE A 56 5.41 -6.60 -9.58
C ILE A 56 5.94 -6.71 -8.15
N LYS A 57 6.38 -5.59 -7.60
CA LYS A 57 6.80 -5.48 -6.20
C LYS A 57 5.63 -4.99 -5.37
N PRO A 58 5.43 -5.51 -4.15
CA PRO A 58 4.49 -4.90 -3.23
C PRO A 58 4.90 -3.45 -2.95
N PRO A 59 3.92 -2.56 -2.71
CA PRO A 59 4.20 -1.18 -2.33
C PRO A 59 5.02 -1.14 -1.03
N PRO A 60 5.87 -0.10 -0.83
CA PRO A 60 6.72 0.01 0.36
C PRO A 60 5.92 0.21 1.65
N GLN A 61 4.69 0.70 1.54
CA GLN A 61 3.73 0.79 2.64
C GLN A 61 2.43 0.09 2.22
N PRO A 62 1.73 -0.56 3.16
CA PRO A 62 0.45 -1.20 2.86
C PRO A 62 -0.57 -0.16 2.41
N LEU A 63 -1.31 -0.48 1.35
CA LEU A 63 -2.44 0.32 0.88
C LEU A 63 -3.64 0.01 1.75
N ILE A 64 -3.92 0.90 2.70
CA ILE A 64 -4.98 0.72 3.69
C ILE A 64 -6.21 1.50 3.22
N PRO A 65 -7.33 0.82 2.92
CA PRO A 65 -8.57 1.51 2.55
C PRO A 65 -9.20 2.15 3.80
N PRO A 66 -9.80 3.35 3.67
CA PRO A 66 -10.58 3.95 4.74
C PRO A 66 -11.89 3.16 4.92
N VAL A 67 -12.10 2.59 6.09
CA VAL A 67 -13.31 1.82 6.45
C VAL A 67 -14.12 2.50 7.56
N ALA A 68 -13.49 3.32 8.39
CA ALA A 68 -14.19 4.04 9.44
C ALA A 68 -15.17 5.07 8.84
N TRP A 69 -16.35 5.14 9.46
CA TRP A 69 -17.39 6.12 9.12
C TRP A 69 -16.89 7.53 9.39
N ARG A 70 -17.10 8.48 8.47
CA ARG A 70 -16.55 9.86 8.51
C ARG A 70 -17.55 10.88 7.98
N PRO A 71 -17.41 12.18 8.33
CA PRO A 71 -18.02 13.25 7.57
C PRO A 71 -17.60 13.15 6.10
N GLN A 72 -18.54 13.48 5.19
CA GLN A 72 -18.38 13.21 3.77
C GLN A 72 -17.11 13.84 3.18
N SER A 73 -16.78 15.07 3.56
CA SER A 73 -15.58 15.78 3.09
C SER A 73 -14.28 15.04 3.42
N ILE A 74 -14.17 14.48 4.63
CA ILE A 74 -13.00 13.72 5.07
C ILE A 74 -13.00 12.34 4.40
N ALA A 75 -14.17 11.69 4.30
CA ALA A 75 -14.31 10.41 3.64
C ALA A 75 -13.85 10.48 2.17
N ASP A 76 -14.27 11.52 1.44
CA ASP A 76 -13.90 11.75 0.05
C ASP A 76 -12.41 12.02 -0.09
N PHE A 77 -11.85 12.87 0.76
CA PHE A 77 -10.41 13.14 0.78
C PHE A 77 -9.59 11.85 1.01
N ARG A 78 -9.96 11.04 2.00
CA ARG A 78 -9.26 9.77 2.31
C ARG A 78 -9.38 8.77 1.16
N ARG A 79 -10.55 8.69 0.53
CA ARG A 79 -10.78 7.85 -0.65
C ARG A 79 -9.89 8.27 -1.81
N GLN A 80 -9.82 9.57 -2.12
CA GLN A 80 -8.96 10.10 -3.18
C GLN A 80 -7.47 9.78 -2.92
N VAL A 81 -7.01 9.95 -1.69
CA VAL A 81 -5.62 9.61 -1.32
C VAL A 81 -5.35 8.11 -1.50
N PHE A 82 -6.29 7.25 -1.09
CA PHE A 82 -6.17 5.80 -1.27
C PHE A 82 -6.15 5.41 -2.75
N GLU A 83 -7.09 5.94 -3.55
CA GLU A 83 -7.18 5.66 -4.99
C GLU A 83 -5.92 6.12 -5.73
N ALA A 84 -5.39 7.30 -5.41
CA ALA A 84 -4.14 7.79 -5.99
C ALA A 84 -2.94 6.88 -5.63
N ALA A 85 -2.88 6.37 -4.39
CA ALA A 85 -1.84 5.43 -3.98
C ALA A 85 -1.98 4.07 -4.68
N VAL A 86 -3.22 3.58 -4.87
CA VAL A 86 -3.50 2.38 -5.66
C VAL A 86 -3.04 2.57 -7.11
N GLU A 87 -3.40 3.68 -7.74
CA GLU A 87 -3.03 3.98 -9.13
C GLU A 87 -1.49 4.05 -9.30
N LEU A 88 -0.81 4.73 -8.38
CA LEU A 88 0.65 4.83 -8.36
C LEU A 88 1.34 3.46 -8.31
N HIS A 89 0.71 2.49 -7.64
CA HIS A 89 1.26 1.16 -7.40
C HIS A 89 0.59 0.05 -8.23
N ALA A 90 -0.38 0.38 -9.09
CA ALA A 90 -1.10 -0.58 -9.93
C ALA A 90 -0.25 -1.14 -11.09
N ALA A 91 0.74 -0.38 -11.56
CA ALA A 91 1.62 -0.80 -12.65
C ALA A 91 2.92 -1.45 -12.12
N PRO A 92 3.45 -2.48 -12.81
CA PRO A 92 4.80 -2.97 -12.51
C PRO A 92 5.78 -1.82 -12.64
N ALA A 93 6.67 -1.66 -11.66
CA ALA A 93 7.73 -0.66 -11.73
C ALA A 93 8.46 -0.84 -13.07
N LYS A 94 8.37 0.16 -13.97
CA LYS A 94 9.17 0.17 -15.20
C LYS A 94 10.61 -0.10 -14.76
N PRO A 95 11.32 -1.09 -15.33
CA PRO A 95 12.69 -1.34 -14.96
C PRO A 95 13.45 -0.05 -15.25
N GLY A 96 13.80 0.68 -14.19
CA GLY A 96 14.72 1.78 -14.29
C GLY A 96 15.96 1.19 -14.94
N ARG A 97 16.25 1.60 -16.18
CA ARG A 97 17.59 1.49 -16.74
C ARG A 97 18.49 2.37 -15.89
N GLY A 98 18.77 1.95 -14.65
CA GLY A 98 19.98 2.35 -13.98
C GLY A 98 21.08 1.78 -14.87
N LYS A 99 21.67 2.63 -15.72
CA LYS A 99 22.96 2.33 -16.32
C LYS A 99 23.84 1.97 -15.13
N LYS A 100 24.17 0.68 -14.98
CA LYS A 100 25.20 0.26 -14.04
C LYS A 100 26.44 1.00 -14.50
N LEU A 101 26.85 2.04 -13.79
CA LEU A 101 28.13 2.68 -14.05
C LEU A 101 29.17 1.58 -13.97
N GLY A 102 29.83 1.31 -15.09
CA GLY A 102 30.91 0.33 -15.11
C GLY A 102 32.06 0.85 -14.24
N SER A 103 32.94 -0.04 -13.80
CA SER A 103 34.16 0.36 -13.07
C SER A 103 34.98 1.42 -13.81
N ARG A 104 34.90 1.44 -15.15
CA ARG A 104 35.49 2.46 -16.02
C ARG A 104 34.84 3.84 -15.89
N ASP A 105 33.52 3.90 -15.73
CA ASP A 105 32.79 5.16 -15.54
C ASP A 105 33.10 5.76 -14.16
N LEU A 106 33.26 4.90 -13.15
CA LEU A 106 33.67 5.31 -11.80
C LEU A 106 35.11 5.82 -11.78
N ALA A 107 36.03 5.15 -12.50
CA ALA A 107 37.41 5.59 -12.61
C ALA A 107 37.54 6.95 -13.31
N ALA A 108 36.77 7.19 -14.37
CA ALA A 108 36.75 8.47 -15.09
C ALA A 108 36.20 9.64 -14.25
N LEU A 109 35.28 9.37 -13.32
CA LEU A 109 34.74 10.37 -12.38
C LEU A 109 35.74 10.74 -11.27
N LEU A 110 36.60 9.81 -10.86
CA LEU A 110 37.60 10.01 -9.81
C LEU A 110 38.92 10.59 -10.34
N SER A 111 39.17 10.51 -11.64
CA SER A 111 40.40 11.04 -12.28
C SER A 111 40.19 12.38 -13.00
N GLY A 112 39.00 12.97 -12.92
CA GLY A 112 38.63 14.21 -13.62
C GLY A 112 38.30 15.37 -12.68
N GLY A 113 39.34 15.98 -12.12
CA GLY A 113 39.36 17.26 -11.40
C GLY A 113 40.80 17.74 -11.29
#